data_AF-A0A9D8MIN4-F1
#
_entry.id   AF-A0A9D8MIN4-F1
#
_cell.length_a   1.000
_cell.length_b   1.000
_cell.length_c   1.000
_cell.angle_alpha   90.00
_cell.angle_beta   90.00
_cell.angle_gamma   90.00
#
_symmetry.space_group_name_H-M   'P 1'
#
loop_
_entity.id
_entity.type
_entity.pdbx_description
1 polymer ?
#
loop_
_entity_poly.entity_id
_entity_poly.type
_entity_poly.pdbx_seq_one_letter_code
_entity_poly.pdbx_strand_id
1 'polypeptide(L)' 'MTVGSDDGEKSFLNGRRVTAFYTPSRRLSADSESGVVTLRPGKNFLLVKIVQGLGGVGHAVRFLDPETKQPVTDLDVTLR' A
#
# COMPACT_ATOMS: atom_id res chain seq x y z
N MET A 1 4.17 6.55 -1.00
CA MET A 1 3.08 5.55 -0.92
C MET A 1 2.96 5.11 0.51
N THR A 2 1.75 5.07 1.02
CA THR A 2 1.43 4.55 2.34
C THR A 2 0.54 3.33 2.20
N VAL A 3 0.71 2.39 3.12
CA VAL A 3 0.03 1.10 3.15
C VAL A 3 -0.44 0.84 4.59
N GLY A 4 -1.52 0.10 4.73
CA GLY A 4 -1.92 -0.49 6.00
C GLY A 4 -2.46 -1.89 5.80
N SER A 5 -2.28 -2.74 6.81
CA SER A 5 -2.91 -4.06 6.89
C SER A 5 -3.49 -4.33 8.26
N ASP A 6 -4.37 -5.34 8.35
CA ASP A 6 -4.40 -6.26 9.51
C ASP A 6 -3.03 -6.96 9.59
N ASP A 7 -2.89 -8.25 9.36
CA ASP A 7 -1.71 -8.96 9.87
C ASP A 7 -0.42 -8.74 9.08
N GLY A 8 -0.47 -8.83 7.74
CA GLY A 8 0.75 -8.65 6.95
C GLY A 8 0.51 -8.24 5.52
N GLU A 9 1.49 -7.51 4.99
CA GLU A 9 1.51 -7.13 3.59
C GLU A 9 2.93 -7.09 3.02
N LYS A 10 3.03 -7.30 1.71
CA LYS A 10 4.18 -6.86 0.92
C LYS A 10 3.69 -6.14 -0.32
N SER A 11 4.14 -4.91 -0.53
CA SER A 11 3.75 -4.11 -1.67
C SER A 11 4.89 -3.95 -2.66
N PHE A 12 4.56 -3.92 -3.94
CA PHE A 12 5.48 -3.73 -5.03
C PHE A 12 4.88 -2.74 -6.02
N LEU A 13 5.67 -1.75 -6.42
CA LEU A 13 5.30 -0.81 -7.47
C LEU A 13 6.26 -0.97 -8.64
N ASN A 14 5.73 -1.23 -9.83
CA ASN A 14 6.49 -1.46 -11.05
C ASN A 14 7.59 -2.53 -10.87
N GLY A 15 7.25 -3.60 -10.15
CA GLY A 15 8.16 -4.72 -9.85
C GLY A 15 9.14 -4.49 -8.70
N ARG A 16 9.26 -3.26 -8.17
CA ARG A 16 10.15 -2.96 -7.03
C ARG A 16 9.37 -3.01 -5.72
N ARG A 17 9.88 -3.76 -4.73
CA ARG A 17 9.30 -3.81 -3.38
C ARG A 17 9.33 -2.42 -2.74
N VAL A 18 8.20 -1.99 -2.16
CA VAL A 18 8.06 -0.70 -1.49
C VAL A 18 8.00 -0.90 0.02
N THR A 19 7.07 -1.73 0.49
CA THR A 19 6.90 -2.07 1.92
C THR A 19 6.86 -3.57 2.12
N ALA A 20 7.15 -4.00 3.36
CA ALA A 20 7.02 -5.37 3.80
C ALA A 20 6.83 -5.37 5.32
N PHE A 21 5.68 -5.85 5.77
CA PHE A 21 5.36 -5.94 7.18
C PHE A 21 4.61 -7.24 7.47
N TYR A 22 4.83 -7.80 8.66
CA TYR A 22 4.12 -8.96 9.15
C TYR A 22 4.08 -8.94 10.67
N THR A 23 2.89 -9.16 11.23
CA THR A 23 2.66 -9.44 12.64
C THR A 23 1.67 -10.60 12.78
N PRO A 24 1.71 -11.39 13.88
CA PRO A 24 0.77 -12.50 14.08
C PRO A 24 -0.69 -12.05 14.25
N SER A 25 -0.90 -10.83 14.76
CA SER A 25 -2.21 -10.22 14.91
C SER A 25 -2.08 -8.70 15.03
N ARG A 26 -2.81 -7.94 14.21
CA ARG A 26 -3.18 -6.55 14.49
C ARG A 26 -4.52 -6.21 13.87
N ARG A 27 -5.06 -5.05 14.22
CA ARG A 27 -6.17 -4.42 13.49
C ARG A 27 -5.63 -3.59 12.32
N LEU A 28 -6.43 -3.40 11.28
CA LEU A 28 -6.11 -2.50 10.17
C LEU A 28 -5.69 -1.13 10.70
N SER A 29 -4.42 -0.81 10.47
CA SER A 29 -3.87 0.51 10.72
C SER A 29 -3.50 1.15 9.38
N ALA A 30 -4.40 1.98 8.85
CA ALA A 30 -4.12 2.71 7.62
C ALA A 30 -2.87 3.59 7.77
N ASP A 31 -2.08 3.67 6.70
CA ASP A 31 -0.85 4.47 6.62
C ASP A 31 0.27 4.08 7.61
N SER A 32 0.20 2.90 8.23
CA SER A 32 1.20 2.39 9.18
C SER A 32 2.54 2.03 8.54
N GLU A 33 2.53 1.60 7.29
CA GLU A 33 3.73 1.38 6.49
C GLU A 33 3.86 2.46 5.41
N SER A 34 5.09 2.89 5.13
CA SER A 34 5.32 3.85 4.05
C SER A 34 6.62 3.57 3.30
N GLY A 35 6.64 3.99 2.05
CA GLY A 35 7.82 3.97 1.21
C GLY A 35 7.78 5.07 0.15
N VAL A 36 8.94 5.67 -0.12
CA VAL A 36 9.09 6.65 -1.19
C VAL A 36 9.04 5.93 -2.54
N VAL A 37 8.17 6.42 -3.41
CA VAL A 37 7.96 5.86 -4.75
C VAL A 37 7.91 6.98 -5.78
N THR A 38 8.20 6.63 -7.03
CA THR A 38 8.05 7.51 -8.18
C THR A 38 7.05 6.87 -9.12
N LEU A 39 5.95 7.58 -9.39
CA LEU A 39 5.01 7.19 -10.44
C LEU A 39 5.60 7.55 -11.81
N ARG A 40 5.45 6.64 -12.77
CA ARG A 40 5.82 6.89 -14.16
C ARG A 40 4.62 7.46 -14.93
N PRO A 41 4.82 8.28 -15.97
CA PRO A 41 3.74 8.67 -16.87
C PRO A 41 3.02 7.44 -17.44
N GLY A 42 1.68 7.52 -17.52
CA GLY A 42 0.86 6.42 -17.99
C GLY A 42 0.59 5.36 -16.92
N LYS A 43 0.87 4.08 -17.23
CA LYS A 43 0.47 2.96 -16.37
C LYS A 43 1.55 2.61 -15.34
N ASN A 44 1.12 2.47 -14.09
CA ASN A 44 1.91 1.90 -13.01
C ASN A 44 1.24 0.63 -12.51
N PHE A 45 2.03 -0.40 -12.20
CA PHE A 45 1.53 -1.67 -11.70
C PHE A 45 1.81 -1.80 -10.21
N LEU A 46 0.74 -1.80 -9.41
CA LEU A 46 0.79 -2.07 -7.99
C LEU A 46 0.41 -3.54 -7.74
N LEU A 47 1.29 -4.27 -7.07
CA LEU A 47 1.01 -5.58 -6.52
C LEU A 47 1.03 -5.49 -5.00
N VAL A 48 -0.05 -5.91 -4.36
CA VAL A 48 -0.13 -6.06 -2.90
C VAL A 48 -0.31 -7.53 -2.60
N LYS A 49 0.64 -8.10 -1.85
CA LYS A 49 0.52 -9.45 -1.30
C LYS A 49 0.02 -9.33 0.12
N ILE A 50 -1.04 -10.07 0.42
CA ILE A 50 -1.74 -10.02 1.70
C ILE A 50 -1.50 -11.33 2.43
N VAL A 51 -1.14 -11.25 3.70
CA VAL A 51 -1.17 -12.40 4.62
C VAL A 51 -2.11 -12.06 5.75
N GLN A 52 -3.03 -12.96 6.03
CA GLN A 52 -3.91 -12.87 7.19
C GLN A 52 -3.75 -14.08 8.09
N GLY A 53 -3.76 -13.79 9.37
CA GLY A 53 -3.87 -14.73 10.48
C GLY A 53 -5.34 -14.96 10.82
N LEU A 54 -5.76 -14.45 11.98
CA LEU A 54 -7.10 -14.72 12.53
C LEU A 54 -8.00 -13.47 12.45
N GLY A 55 -9.31 -13.69 12.26
CA GLY A 55 -10.30 -12.62 12.31
C GLY A 55 -10.64 -12.04 10.93
N GLY A 56 -10.78 -10.71 10.87
CA GLY A 56 -11.12 -9.98 9.64
C GLY A 56 -9.94 -9.82 8.70
N VAL A 57 -10.21 -9.36 7.48
CA VAL A 57 -9.18 -8.92 6.53
C VAL A 57 -9.40 -7.46 6.19
N GLY A 58 -8.39 -6.64 6.45
CA GLY A 58 -8.38 -5.23 6.08
C GLY A 58 -7.05 -4.82 5.45
N HIS A 59 -7.11 -4.05 4.37
CA HIS A 59 -5.96 -3.40 3.75
C HIS A 59 -6.31 -2.02 3.22
N ALA A 60 -5.32 -1.13 3.25
CA ALA A 60 -5.41 0.22 2.69
C ALA A 60 -4.14 0.54 1.91
N VAL A 61 -4.27 1.24 0.79
CA VAL A 61 -3.16 1.82 0.05
C VAL A 61 -3.54 3.23 -0.39
N ARG A 62 -2.60 4.17 -0.27
CA ARG A 62 -2.75 5.53 -0.78
C ARG A 62 -1.42 6.07 -1.32
N PHE A 63 -1.50 6.90 -2.35
CA PHE A 63 -0.39 7.74 -2.79
C PHE A 63 -0.55 9.12 -2.17
N LEU A 64 0.49 9.57 -1.48
CA LEU A 64 0.56 10.91 -0.89
C LEU A 64 1.65 11.68 -1.61
N ASP A 65 1.39 12.96 -1.86
CA ASP A 65 2.42 13.89 -2.26
C ASP A 65 3.47 14.03 -1.13
N PRO A 66 4.77 13.93 -1.45
CA PRO A 66 5.80 13.87 -0.43
C PRO A 66 5.98 15.19 0.35
N GLU A 67 5.59 16.33 -0.22
CA GLU A 67 5.75 17.65 0.40
C GLU A 67 4.52 18.03 1.21
N THR A 68 3.35 18.00 0.56
CA THR A 68 2.07 18.44 1.15
C THR A 68 1.43 17.39 2.05
N LYS A 69 1.85 16.12 1.92
CA LYS A 69 1.25 14.93 2.56
C LYS A 69 -0.22 14.71 2.18
N GLN A 70 -0.73 15.42 1.18
CA GLN A 70 -2.10 15.25 0.72
C GLN A 70 -2.22 14.05 -0.22
N PRO A 71 -3.41 13.42 -0.30
CA PRO A 71 -3.67 12.38 -1.28
C PRO A 71 -3.44 12.88 -2.71
N VAL A 72 -2.77 12.07 -3.53
CA VAL A 72 -2.75 12.25 -4.97
C VAL A 72 -4.13 11.83 -5.50
N THR A 73 -4.85 12.76 -6.13
CA THR A 73 -6.27 12.58 -6.51
C THR A 73 -6.50 12.41 -8.02
N ASP A 74 -5.48 12.62 -8.85
CA ASP A 74 -5.51 12.52 -10.31
C ASP A 74 -5.08 11.13 -10.81
N LEU A 75 -5.53 10.07 -10.14
CA LEU A 75 -5.22 8.68 -10.49
C LEU A 75 -6.47 7.90 -10.86
N ASP A 76 -6.45 7.28 -12.04
CA ASP A 76 -7.42 6.25 -12.40
C ASP A 76 -6.97 4.88 -11.86
N VAL A 77 -7.72 4.35 -10.90
CA VAL A 77 -7.43 3.04 -10.30
C VAL A 77 -8.32 1.98 -10.93
N THR A 78 -7.69 1.00 -11.58
CA THR A 78 -8.37 -0.20 -12.09
C THR A 78 -7.89 -1.42 -11.32
N LEU A 79 -8.82 -2.13 -10.67
CA LEU A 79 -8.57 -3.46 -10.13
C LEU A 79 -8.77 -4.49 -11.25
N ARG A 80 -7.81 -5.39 -11.41
CA ARG A 80 -7.83 -6.46 -12.41
C ARG A 80 -7.64 -7.80 -11.74
#